data_AF-A0A372RIV0-F1
#
_entry.id   AF-A0A372RIV0-F1
#
_cell.length_a   1.000
_cell.length_b   1.000
_cell.length_c   1.000
_cell.angle_alpha   90.00
_cell.angle_beta   90.00
_cell.angle_gamma   90.00
#
_symmetry.space_group_name_H-M   'P 1'
#
loop_
_entity.id
_entity.type
_entity.pdbx_description
1 polymer ?
#
loop_
_entity_poly.entity_id
_entity_poly.type
_entity_poly.pdbx_seq_one_letter_code
_entity_poly.pdbx_strand_id
1 'polypeptide(L)'
;MWEISSGQPPFINYEHDYDLAINIINGIRPKIVSGTPLEYKNLMRECWNADPLKRPDIYTLWKRMKRINLDYQSMSDELFQSEIDNLEIN
;
A
#
# COMPACT_ATOMS: atom_id res chain seq x y z
N MET A 1 0.12 -0.43 6.95
CA MET A 1 -0.11 -0.98 5.59
C MET A 1 1.18 -1.05 4.80
N TRP A 2 1.89 0.08 4.62
CA TRP A 2 3.15 0.08 3.87
C TRP A 2 4.21 -0.84 4.50
N GLU A 3 4.49 -0.71 5.80
CA GLU A 3 5.48 -1.56 6.51
C GLU A 3 5.19 -3.05 6.37
N ILE A 4 3.92 -3.44 6.39
CA ILE A 4 3.50 -4.84 6.22
C ILE A 4 3.85 -5.33 4.80
N SER A 5 3.64 -4.47 3.80
CA SER A 5 3.93 -4.82 2.41
C SER A 5 5.42 -4.74 2.05
N SER A 6 6.18 -3.84 2.68
CA SER A 6 7.59 -3.61 2.36
C SER A 6 8.54 -4.41 3.26
N GLY A 7 8.10 -4.83 4.44
CA GLY A 7 8.94 -5.41 5.49
C GLY A 7 9.95 -4.42 6.08
N GLN A 8 9.79 -3.11 5.82
CA GLN A 8 10.73 -2.06 6.22
C GLN A 8 10.01 -0.89 6.90
N PRO A 9 10.69 -0.14 7.79
CA PRO A 9 10.20 1.15 8.29
C PRO A 9 10.00 2.17 7.15
N PRO A 10 8.94 2.99 7.18
CA PRO A 10 8.72 4.00 6.16
C PRO A 10 9.80 5.08 6.24
N PHE A 11 10.26 5.53 5.07
CA PHE A 11 11.30 6.55 4.97
C PHE A 11 12.63 6.18 5.66
N ILE A 12 13.00 4.90 5.70
CA ILE A 12 14.25 4.41 6.32
C ILE A 12 15.53 5.15 5.88
N ASN A 13 15.54 5.72 4.67
CA ASN A 13 16.67 6.46 4.11
C ASN A 13 16.61 7.98 4.37
N TYR A 14 15.68 8.45 5.20
CA TYR A 14 15.52 9.85 5.57
C TYR A 14 15.82 10.03 7.05
N GLU A 15 16.37 11.19 7.42
CA GLU A 15 16.35 11.62 8.82
C GLU A 15 14.91 11.90 9.25
N HIS A 16 14.53 11.46 10.44
CA HIS A 16 13.17 11.62 10.97
C HIS A 16 13.01 12.97 11.66
N ASP A 17 13.13 14.04 10.87
CA ASP A 17 13.21 15.43 11.34
C ASP A 17 12.10 16.33 10.77
N TYR A 18 12.25 17.64 10.96
CA TYR A 18 11.32 18.64 10.45
C TYR A 18 11.28 18.69 8.92
N ASP A 19 12.42 18.48 8.25
CA ASP A 19 12.51 18.51 6.80
C ASP A 19 11.73 17.35 6.18
N LEU A 20 11.80 16.15 6.78
CA LEU A 20 10.96 15.02 6.39
C LEU A 20 9.48 15.34 6.54
N ALA A 21 9.06 15.98 7.64
CA ALA A 21 7.67 16.36 7.84
C ALA A 21 7.18 17.35 6.76
N ILE A 22 8.00 18.35 6.40
CA ILE A 22 7.70 19.29 5.31
C ILE A 22 7.61 18.57 3.97
N ASN A 23 8.52 17.64 3.68
CA ASN A 23 8.45 16.86 2.45
C ASN A 23 7.17 16.04 2.35
N ILE A 24 6.70 15.44 3.45
CA ILE A 24 5.44 14.67 3.49
C ILE A 24 4.23 15.58 3.23
N ILE A 25 4.23 16.78 3.81
CA ILE A 25 3.22 17.81 3.53
C ILE A 25 3.24 18.19 2.05
N ASN A 26 4.43 18.33 1.45
CA ASN A 26 4.63 18.61 0.02
C ASN A 26 4.34 17.42 -0.90
N GLY A 27 3.93 16.28 -0.34
CA GLY A 27 3.37 15.17 -1.11
C GLY A 27 4.29 13.97 -1.30
N ILE A 28 5.49 13.94 -0.70
CA ILE A 28 6.27 12.69 -0.75
C ILE A 28 5.50 11.58 -0.04
N ARG A 29 5.56 10.38 -0.60
CA ARG A 29 4.98 9.17 -0.03
C ARG A 29 5.98 8.03 -0.15
N PRO A 30 5.94 7.03 0.73
CA PRO A 30 6.76 5.83 0.57
C PRO A 30 6.52 5.18 -0.80
N LYS A 31 7.60 4.74 -1.44
CA LYS A 31 7.53 4.04 -2.73
C LYS A 31 6.80 2.70 -2.52
N ILE A 32 5.75 2.44 -3.30
CA ILE A 32 5.09 1.13 -3.28
C ILE A 32 6.06 0.08 -3.84
N VAL A 33 6.22 -1.02 -3.12
CA VAL A 33 7.15 -2.10 -3.48
C VAL A 33 6.54 -2.96 -4.60
N SER A 34 7.37 -3.53 -5.47
CA SER A 34 6.92 -4.52 -6.46
C SER A 34 6.31 -5.73 -5.74
N GLY A 35 5.36 -6.41 -6.40
CA GLY A 35 4.62 -7.51 -5.78
C GLY A 35 3.49 -7.08 -4.84
N THR A 36 3.36 -5.79 -4.48
CA THR A 36 2.18 -5.34 -3.72
C THR A 36 0.91 -5.50 -4.58
N PRO A 37 -0.12 -6.22 -4.09
CA PRO A 37 -1.40 -6.38 -4.78
C PRO A 37 -2.03 -5.08 -5.26
N LEU A 38 -2.65 -5.09 -6.45
CA LEU A 38 -3.23 -3.89 -7.06
C LEU A 38 -4.30 -3.23 -6.18
N GLU A 39 -5.20 -4.02 -5.61
CA GLU A 39 -6.23 -3.48 -4.71
C GLU A 39 -5.63 -2.93 -3.41
N TYR A 40 -4.59 -3.58 -2.88
CA TYR A 40 -3.90 -3.15 -1.67
C TYR A 40 -3.14 -1.84 -1.87
N LYS A 41 -2.42 -1.69 -3.00
CA LYS A 41 -1.71 -0.42 -3.31
C LYS A 41 -2.69 0.73 -3.52
N ASN A 42 -3.85 0.48 -4.13
CA ASN A 42 -4.86 1.52 -4.32
C ASN A 42 -5.48 1.94 -2.98
N LEU A 43 -5.84 0.98 -2.13
CA LEU A 43 -6.33 1.27 -0.78
C LEU A 43 -5.30 2.03 0.06
N MET A 44 -4.03 1.63 0.00
CA MET A 44 -2.93 2.35 0.68
C MET A 44 -2.81 3.79 0.17
N ARG A 45 -2.98 4.02 -1.14
CA ARG A 45 -2.99 5.36 -1.74
C ARG A 45 -4.12 6.24 -1.24
N GLU A 46 -5.29 5.68 -1.06
CA GLU A 46 -6.44 6.40 -0.53
C GLU A 46 -6.26 6.77 0.94
N CYS A 47 -5.68 5.87 1.75
CA CYS A 47 -5.42 6.12 3.18
C CYS A 47 -4.55 7.35 3.45
N TRP A 48 -3.59 7.66 2.57
CA TRP A 48 -2.69 8.81 2.70
C TRP A 48 -2.96 9.92 1.68
N ASN A 49 -4.21 10.02 1.19
CA ASN A 49 -4.62 11.08 0.28
C ASN A 49 -4.36 12.47 0.90
N ALA A 50 -3.89 13.41 0.08
CA ALA A 50 -3.66 14.79 0.49
C ALA A 50 -4.96 15.47 0.95
N ASP A 51 -6.08 15.16 0.27
CA ASP A 51 -7.41 15.58 0.66
C ASP A 51 -7.96 14.62 1.73
N PRO A 52 -8.18 15.08 2.99
CA PRO A 52 -8.70 14.24 4.06
C PRO A 52 -10.08 13.66 3.77
N LEU A 53 -10.91 14.34 2.96
CA LEU A 53 -12.26 13.88 2.63
C LEU A 53 -12.24 12.68 1.66
N LYS A 54 -11.12 12.44 0.99
CA LYS A 54 -10.92 11.28 0.11
C LYS A 54 -10.34 10.08 0.83
N ARG A 55 -10.01 10.21 2.12
CA ARG A 55 -9.51 9.08 2.92
C ARG A 55 -10.67 8.18 3.32
N PRO A 56 -10.52 6.85 3.26
CA PRO A 56 -11.54 5.95 3.74
C PRO A 56 -11.69 6.11 5.26
N ASP A 57 -12.94 6.05 5.73
CA ASP A 57 -13.20 5.84 7.15
C ASP A 57 -12.75 4.43 7.59
N ILE A 58 -12.71 4.20 8.90
CA ILE A 58 -12.24 2.93 9.47
C ILE A 58 -13.10 1.73 9.05
N TYR A 59 -14.40 1.92 8.85
CA TYR A 59 -15.31 0.84 8.46
C TYR A 59 -15.07 0.43 7.00
N THR A 60 -14.93 1.41 6.12
CA THR A 60 -14.59 1.23 4.70
C THR A 60 -13.24 0.57 4.54
N LEU A 61 -12.23 1.03 5.29
CA LEU A 61 -10.89 0.43 5.33
C LEU A 61 -10.95 -1.04 5.76
N TRP A 62 -11.63 -1.33 6.88
CA TRP A 62 -11.77 -2.70 7.39
C TRP A 62 -12.46 -3.62 6.39
N LYS A 63 -13.57 -3.17 5.81
CA LYS A 63 -14.33 -3.94 4.81
C LYS A 63 -13.47 -4.30 3.61
N ARG A 64 -12.70 -3.34 3.08
CA ARG A 64 -11.81 -3.57 1.92
C ARG A 64 -10.64 -4.47 2.28
N MET A 65 -10.01 -4.27 3.43
CA MET A 65 -8.94 -5.15 3.92
C MET A 65 -9.42 -6.60 4.07
N LYS A 66 -10.62 -6.80 4.64
CA LYS A 66 -11.22 -8.13 4.77
C LYS A 66 -11.47 -8.77 3.41
N ARG A 67 -11.99 -8.02 2.45
CA ARG A 67 -12.21 -8.51 1.08
C ARG A 67 -10.90 -8.95 0.44
N ILE A 68 -9.89 -8.08 0.42
CA ILE A 68 -8.56 -8.41 -0.13
C ILE A 68 -8.03 -9.70 0.51
N ASN A 69 -8.10 -9.82 1.83
CA ASN A 69 -7.63 -11.01 2.53
C ASN A 69 -8.37 -12.30 2.12
N LEU A 70 -9.70 -12.24 1.97
CA LEU A 70 -10.50 -13.37 1.50
C LEU A 70 -10.18 -13.74 0.06
N ASP A 71 -10.04 -12.75 -0.82
CA ASP A 71 -9.72 -12.95 -2.23
C ASP A 71 -8.38 -13.71 -2.34
N TYR A 72 -7.36 -13.30 -1.58
CA TYR A 72 -6.06 -13.99 -1.51
C TYR A 72 -6.11 -15.40 -0.90
N GLN A 73 -6.97 -15.65 0.09
CA GLN A 73 -7.15 -17.00 0.66
C GLN A 73 -7.87 -17.95 -0.31
N SER A 74 -8.70 -17.40 -1.19
CA SER A 74 -9.46 -18.16 -2.18
C SER A 74 -8.71 -18.38 -3.49
N MET A 75 -7.56 -17.75 -3.67
CA MET A 75 -6.78 -17.82 -4.90
C MET A 75 -6.04 -19.16 -5.01
N SER A 76 -6.12 -19.81 -6.18
CA SER A 76 -5.31 -21.00 -6.44
C SER A 76 -3.83 -20.64 -6.62
N ASP A 77 -2.94 -21.55 -6.28
CA ASP A 77 -1.49 -21.35 -6.39
C ASP A 77 -1.05 -21.00 -7.83
N GLU A 78 -1.70 -21.59 -8.84
CA GLU A 78 -1.44 -21.28 -10.26
C GLU A 78 -1.79 -19.83 -10.63
N LEU A 79 -2.89 -19.30 -10.09
CA LEU A 79 -3.34 -17.93 -10.36
C LEU A 79 -2.44 -16.92 -9.62
N PHE A 80 -2.01 -17.27 -8.40
CA PHE A 80 -1.06 -16.48 -7.63
C PHE A 80 0.28 -16.32 -8.35
N GLN A 81 0.82 -17.39 -8.94
CA GLN A 81 2.06 -17.31 -9.72
C GLN A 81 1.91 -16.51 -11.00
N SER A 82 0.77 -16.62 -11.69
CA SER A 82 0.53 -15.76 -12.85
C SER A 82 0.46 -14.26 -12.49
N GLU A 83 -0.04 -13.91 -11.29
CA GLU A 83 -0.05 -12.51 -10.82
C GLU A 83 1.36 -12.01 -10.52
N ILE A 84 2.22 -12.84 -9.91
CA ILE A 84 3.62 -12.53 -9.64
C ILE A 84 4.41 -12.35 -10.95
N ASP A 85 4.28 -13.30 -11.88
CA ASP A 85 5.03 -13.30 -13.14
C ASP A 85 4.71 -12.05 -14.00
N ASN A 86 3.45 -11.61 -14.02
CA ASN A 86 3.04 -10.39 -14.72
C ASN A 86 3.61 -9.09 -14.10
N LEU A 87 4.03 -9.13 -12.83
CA LEU A 87 4.62 -7.99 -12.12
C LEU A 87 6.14 -7.89 -12.30
N GLU A 88 6.82 -8.96 -12.70
CA GLU A 88 8.27 -8.98 -12.98
C GLU A 88 8.62 -8.52 -14.42
N ILE A 89 7.64 -8.42 -15.32
CA ILE A 89 7.83 -8.10 -16.75
C ILE A 89 7.74 -6.57 -17.04
N ASN A 90 7.47 -5.72 -16.04
CA ASN A 90 7.37 -4.24 -16.20
C ASN A 90 8.48 -3.46 -15.49
#